data_AF-A0A0Q7HUQ3-F1
#
_entry.id   AF-A0A0Q7HUQ3-F1
#
_cell.length_a   1.000
_cell.length_b   1.000
_cell.length_c   1.000
_cell.angle_alpha   90.00
_cell.angle_beta   90.00
_cell.angle_gamma   90.00
#
_symmetry.space_group_name_H-M   'P 1'
#
loop_
_entity.id
_entity.type
_entity.pdbx_description
1 polymer ?
#
loop_
_entity_poly.entity_id
_entity_poly.type
_entity_poly.pdbx_seq_one_letter_code
_entity_poly.pdbx_strand_id
1 'polypeptide(L)' 'MRLDREGRRTVAQFLNGLAVAMLATGVLAPLAGGTPQGAMTAAALIGAALLHLLALATSAGR' A
#
# COMPACT_ATOMS: atom_id res chain seq x y z
N MET A 1 17.63 -14.32 8.43
CA MET A 1 18.43 -13.44 7.54
C MET A 1 18.02 -12.00 7.79
N ARG A 2 18.96 -11.09 8.07
CA ARG A 2 18.70 -9.65 8.08
C ARG A 2 18.84 -9.13 6.65
N LEU A 3 17.86 -8.34 6.18
CA LEU A 3 17.98 -7.64 4.90
C LEU A 3 19.05 -6.56 5.02
N ASP A 4 19.86 -6.45 3.97
CA ASP A 4 20.78 -5.33 3.79
C ASP A 4 20.00 -4.05 3.44
N ARG A 5 20.72 -2.92 3.37
CA ARG A 5 20.09 -1.61 3.12
C ARG A 5 19.34 -1.58 1.79
N GLU A 6 19.88 -2.21 0.75
CA GLU A 6 19.26 -2.24 -0.57
C GLU A 6 18.03 -3.16 -0.59
N GLY A 7 18.12 -4.35 0.04
CA GLY A 7 16.97 -5.24 0.23
C GLY A 7 15.81 -4.56 0.96
N ARG A 8 16.09 -3.79 2.02
CA ARG A 8 15.08 -3.00 2.74
C ARG A 8 14.45 -1.92 1.87
N ARG A 9 15.24 -1.24 1.03
CA ARG A 9 14.74 -0.22 0.10
C ARG A 9 13.80 -0.83 -0.94
N THR A 10 14.19 -1.96 -1.53
CA THR A 10 13.38 -2.68 -2.53
C THR A 10 12.05 -3.14 -1.93
N VAL A 11 12.07 -3.71 -0.72
CA VAL A 11 10.85 -4.12 -0.01
C VAL A 11 9.94 -2.92 0.28
N ALA A 12 10.50 -1.82 0.78
CA ALA A 12 9.73 -0.61 1.05
C ALA A 12 9.07 -0.06 -0.23
N GLN A 13 9.79 -0.03 -1.35
CA GLN A 13 9.23 0.41 -2.65
C GLN A 13 8.12 -0.52 -3.15
N PHE A 14 8.31 -1.83 -3.02
CA PHE A 14 7.29 -2.82 -3.39
C PHE A 14 5.99 -2.64 -2.58
N LEU A 15 6.11 -2.53 -1.26
CA LEU A 15 4.97 -2.32 -0.36
C LEU A 15 4.23 -1.01 -0.68
N ASN A 16 4.98 0.05 -1.01
CA ASN A 16 4.39 1.33 -1.41
C ASN A 16 3.65 1.22 -2.76
N GLY A 17 4.24 0.51 -3.73
CA GLY A 17 3.57 0.23 -5.01
C GLY A 17 2.26 -0.53 -4.83
N LEU A 18 2.24 -1.52 -3.93
CA LEU A 18 1.03 -2.27 -3.61
C LEU A 18 -0.03 -1.40 -2.95
N ALA A 19 0.36 -0.52 -2.02
CA ALA A 19 -0.55 0.43 -1.38
C ALA A 19 -1.23 1.34 -2.42
N VAL A 20 -0.46 1.87 -3.38
CA VAL A 20 -0.97 2.70 -4.47
C VAL A 20 -1.93 1.90 -5.36
N ALA A 21 -1.61 0.64 -5.70
CA ALA A 21 -2.49 -0.21 -6.49
C ALA A 21 -3.83 -0.50 -5.79
N MET A 22 -3.82 -0.71 -4.47
CA MET A 22 -5.05 -0.88 -3.69
C MET A 22 -5.92 0.38 -3.69
N LEU A 23 -5.32 1.58 -3.55
CA LEU A 23 -6.06 2.83 -3.66
C LEU A 23 -6.62 3.03 -5.08
N ALA A 24 -5.83 2.73 -6.11
CA ALA A 24 -6.27 2.86 -7.48
C ALA A 24 -7.49 1.96 -7.77
N THR A 25 -7.47 0.72 -7.31
CA THR A 25 -8.53 -0.25 -7.57
C THR A 25 -9.75 -0.10 -6.66
N GLY A 26 -9.55 0.11 -5.36
CA GLY A 26 -10.65 0.15 -4.38
C GLY A 26 -11.25 1.54 -4.13
N VAL A 27 -10.55 2.60 -4.54
CA VAL A 27 -11.00 3.99 -4.35
C VAL A 27 -11.17 4.70 -5.69
N LEU A 28 -10.12 4.77 -6.51
CA LEU A 28 -10.17 5.57 -7.75
C LEU A 28 -11.04 4.95 -8.84
N ALA A 29 -11.00 3.62 -9.04
CA ALA A 29 -11.80 2.97 -10.08
C ALA A 29 -13.33 3.11 -9.85
N PRO A 30 -13.86 2.95 -8.61
CA PRO A 30 -15.25 3.30 -8.35
C PRO A 30 -15.57 4.77 -8.61
N LEU A 31 -14.68 5.70 -8.23
CA LEU A 31 -14.90 7.13 -8.47
C LEU A 31 -14.85 7.52 -9.96
N ALA A 32 -14.15 6.75 -10.79
CA ALA A 32 -14.00 6.98 -12.22
C ALA A 32 -15.18 6.43 -13.07
N GLY A 33 -16.24 5.92 -12.45
CA GLY A 33 -17.43 5.41 -13.14
C GLY A 33 -17.86 3.99 -12.73
N GLY A 34 -17.18 3.37 -11.76
CA GLY A 34 -17.65 2.14 -11.12
C GLY A 34 -18.70 2.40 -10.03
N THR A 35 -19.28 1.33 -9.47
CA THR A 35 -20.22 1.46 -8.36
C THR A 35 -19.45 1.54 -7.03
N PRO A 36 -19.53 2.64 -6.27
CA PRO A 36 -18.83 2.76 -4.99
C PRO A 36 -19.44 1.80 -3.95
N GLN A 37 -18.64 0.83 -3.53
CA GLN A 37 -18.98 -0.09 -2.43
C GLN A 37 -18.24 0.36 -1.17
N GLY A 38 -18.95 1.02 -0.25
CA GLY A 38 -18.34 1.64 0.93
C GLY A 38 -17.44 0.70 1.76
N ALA A 39 -17.84 -0.57 1.93
CA ALA A 39 -17.04 -1.57 2.64
C ALA A 39 -15.73 -1.90 1.90
N MET A 40 -15.76 -2.01 0.57
CA MET A 40 -14.58 -2.29 -0.25
C MET A 40 -13.62 -1.10 -0.27
N THR A 41 -14.14 0.12 -0.39
CA THR A 41 -13.35 1.35 -0.33
C THR A 41 -12.69 1.53 1.04
N ALA A 42 -13.42 1.26 2.13
CA ALA A 42 -12.84 1.29 3.48
C ALA A 42 -11.73 0.25 3.65
N ALA A 43 -11.95 -0.99 3.20
CA ALA A 43 -10.93 -2.04 3.23
C ALA A 43 -9.68 -1.68 2.40
N ALA A 44 -9.87 -1.06 1.24
CA ALA A 44 -8.78 -0.60 0.39
C ALA A 44 -7.97 0.53 1.04
N LEU A 45 -8.63 1.50 1.68
CA LEU A 45 -7.97 2.57 2.42
C LEU A 45 -7.17 2.05 3.61
N ILE A 46 -7.76 1.16 4.41
CA ILE A 46 -7.08 0.55 5.56
C ILE A 46 -5.90 -0.30 5.08
N GLY A 47 -6.09 -1.15 4.07
CA GLY A 47 -5.04 -1.99 3.50
C GLY A 47 -3.88 -1.17 2.96
N ALA A 48 -4.15 -0.12 2.18
CA ALA A 48 -3.14 0.78 1.67
C ALA A 48 -2.37 1.51 2.79
N ALA A 49 -3.06 1.98 3.82
CA ALA A 49 -2.43 2.62 4.97
C ALA A 49 -1.49 1.67 5.71
N LEU A 50 -1.92 0.43 5.97
CA LEU A 50 -1.09 -0.59 6.62
C LEU A 50 0.16 -0.93 5.80
N LEU A 51 0.01 -1.09 4.48
CA LEU A 51 1.14 -1.36 3.59
C LEU A 51 2.11 -0.19 3.55
N HIS A 52 1.62 1.05 3.54
CA HIS A 52 2.45 2.24 3.59
C HIS A 52 3.20 2.36 4.93
N LEU A 53 2.54 2.10 6.06
CA LEU A 53 3.17 2.07 7.38
C LEU A 53 4.25 0.99 7.46
N LEU A 54 4.02 -0.19 6.87
CA LEU A 54 5.01 -1.26 6.80
C LEU A 54 6.20 -0.86 5.92
N ALA A 55 5.96 -0.17 4.81
CA ALA A 55 7.03 0.40 3.97
C ALA A 55 7.90 1.41 4.76
N LEU A 56 7.27 2.27 5.56
CA LEU A 56 7.99 3.21 6.43
C LEU A 56 8.81 2.47 7.49
N ALA A 57 8.20 1.50 8.19
CA ALA A 57 8.88 0.72 9.22
C ALA A 57 10.09 -0.07 8.65
N THR A 58 9.93 -0.69 7.49
CA THR A 58 11.01 -1.43 6.81
C THR A 58 12.15 -0.52 6.35
N SER A 59 11.83 0.70 5.91
CA SER A 59 12.84 1.69 5.50
C SER A 59 13.54 2.39 6.68
N ALA A 60 12.87 2.50 7.84
CA ALA A 60 13.38 3.15 9.04
C ALA A 60 14.30 2.27 9.90
N GLY A 61 14.28 0.96 9.69
CA GLY A 61 15.17 0.01 10.38
C GLY A 61 16.64 0.23 10.00
N ARG A 62 17.44 0.72 10.96
CA ARG A 62 18.91 0.82 10.83
C ARG A 62 19.55 -0.57 10.78
#